data_AF-A0AAX3WD76-F1
#
_entry.id   AF-A0AAX3WD76-F1
#
_cell.length_a   1.000
_cell.length_b   1.000
_cell.length_c   1.000
_cell.angle_alpha   90.00
_cell.angle_beta   90.00
_cell.angle_gamma   90.00
#
_symmetry.space_group_name_H-M   'P 1'
#
loop_
_entity.id
_entity.type
_entity.pdbx_description
1 polymer ?
#
loop_
_entity_poly.entity_id
_entity_poly.type
_entity_poly.pdbx_seq_one_letter_code
_entity_poly.pdbx_strand_id
1 'polypeptide(L)'
;MPSFLALAAGRLPAPPWFGDVAALSATGIAIALRHALDDVLPPGFPFLTFFPAVILTTFFFGLRPGIVCAVLSGLAAWYFFIGEANVFLFDAQTALALGFYAFIVTVDITLIHLMRVAGERLNAERAVSAQLYEQQRTMFQELQHRVANNMQFVAALLALQKRKVIDNPQEAADVFDEAQARLQTIARIHRRLYDPARADQPVGQYLQELCSDLLDATGARNIVCLVDAPPVRLDLARLTTLSLLVVEVVTNALKHAFHGTERGTITIRFETLGAGQASLSIADNGPGIPATFDPDTSRSLGFRIVQGLAGQLDGTLTYANEGGTVVRLVFVTGPTDA
;
A
#
# COMPACT_ATOMS: atom_id res chain seq x y z
N MET A 1 27.84 31.70 -7.35
CA MET A 1 27.25 30.99 -8.50
C MET A 1 26.82 29.57 -8.12
N PRO A 2 25.58 29.37 -7.63
CA PRO A 2 24.92 28.07 -7.76
C PRO A 2 23.46 28.13 -8.27
N SER A 3 22.89 29.32 -8.46
CA SER A 3 21.48 29.52 -8.80
C SER A 3 21.13 29.19 -10.25
N PHE A 4 22.07 29.30 -11.19
CA PHE A 4 21.79 29.14 -12.63
C PHE A 4 21.57 27.68 -13.03
N LEU A 5 22.35 26.74 -12.46
CA LEU A 5 22.18 25.30 -12.71
C LEU A 5 20.96 24.72 -11.97
N ALA A 6 20.56 25.30 -10.84
CA ALA A 6 19.37 24.88 -10.10
C ALA A 6 18.06 25.25 -10.82
N LEU A 7 18.04 26.38 -11.54
CA LEU A 7 16.93 26.78 -12.42
C LEU A 7 16.83 25.88 -13.66
N ALA A 8 17.96 25.47 -14.24
CA ALA A 8 17.99 24.48 -15.33
C ALA A 8 17.53 23.08 -14.88
N ALA A 9 17.67 22.75 -13.59
CA ALA A 9 17.30 21.47 -12.99
C ALA A 9 15.83 21.37 -12.51
N GLY A 10 14.98 22.36 -12.80
CA GLY A 10 13.53 22.27 -12.59
C GLY A 10 13.07 22.17 -11.12
N ARG A 11 13.91 22.51 -10.14
CA ARG A 11 13.61 22.32 -8.70
C ARG A 11 13.00 23.53 -7.99
N LEU A 12 12.89 24.68 -8.64
CA LEU A 12 12.17 25.86 -8.12
C LEU A 12 11.36 26.49 -9.25
N PRO A 13 10.09 26.89 -9.02
CA PRO A 13 9.35 27.67 -10.01
C PRO A 13 10.10 28.99 -10.22
N ALA A 14 10.62 29.20 -11.42
CA ALA A 14 11.25 30.47 -11.78
C ALA A 14 10.22 31.59 -11.59
N PRO A 15 10.59 32.73 -10.97
CA PRO A 15 9.65 33.80 -10.76
C PRO A 15 9.16 34.35 -12.11
N PRO A 16 7.89 34.81 -12.21
CA PRO A 16 7.24 35.11 -13.49
C PRO A 16 7.96 36.18 -14.32
N TRP A 17 8.66 37.11 -13.68
CA TRP A 17 9.44 38.16 -14.35
C TRP A 17 10.70 37.62 -15.05
N PHE A 18 11.19 36.44 -14.66
CA PHE A 18 12.41 35.87 -15.25
C PHE A 18 12.19 35.46 -16.72
N GLY A 19 11.03 34.89 -17.03
CA GLY A 19 10.65 34.56 -18.39
C GLY A 19 10.53 35.81 -19.28
N ASP A 20 9.95 36.89 -18.75
CA ASP A 20 9.79 38.15 -19.47
C ASP A 20 11.17 38.81 -19.76
N VAL A 21 12.12 38.74 -18.83
CA VAL A 21 13.52 39.21 -19.06
C VAL A 21 14.24 38.36 -20.10
N ALA A 22 14.03 37.04 -20.08
CA ALA A 22 14.61 36.13 -21.08
C ALA A 22 14.06 36.42 -22.49
N ALA A 23 12.75 36.70 -22.61
CA ALA A 23 12.12 37.10 -23.85
C ALA A 23 12.72 38.41 -24.42
N LEU A 24 12.86 39.44 -23.59
CA LEU A 24 13.48 40.71 -23.97
C LEU A 24 14.93 40.52 -24.44
N SER A 25 15.68 39.71 -23.71
CA SER A 25 17.08 39.41 -24.02
C SER A 25 17.21 38.64 -25.35
N ALA A 26 16.36 37.62 -25.55
CA ALA A 26 16.31 36.84 -26.79
C ALA A 26 15.93 37.70 -28.00
N THR A 27 14.96 38.60 -27.86
CA THR A 27 14.62 39.57 -28.92
C THR A 27 15.79 40.50 -29.22
N GLY A 28 16.42 41.08 -28.20
CA GLY A 28 17.57 41.98 -28.39
C GLY A 28 18.74 41.30 -29.10
N ILE A 29 19.05 40.05 -28.73
CA ILE A 29 20.07 39.24 -29.41
C ILE A 29 19.67 38.96 -30.86
N ALA A 30 18.41 38.62 -31.12
CA ALA A 30 17.92 38.37 -32.47
C ALA A 30 18.02 39.59 -33.38
N ILE A 31 17.73 40.80 -32.86
CA ILE A 31 17.92 42.07 -33.56
C ILE A 31 19.41 42.31 -33.87
N ALA A 32 20.27 42.21 -32.86
CA ALA A 32 21.71 42.43 -33.03
C ALA A 32 22.32 41.45 -34.05
N LEU A 33 21.94 40.19 -33.96
CA LEU A 33 22.36 39.15 -34.91
C LEU A 33 21.81 39.42 -36.31
N ARG A 34 20.59 39.94 -36.43
CA ARG A 34 20.00 40.28 -37.72
C ARG A 34 20.79 41.39 -38.42
N HIS A 35 21.14 42.45 -37.69
CA HIS A 35 21.96 43.54 -38.21
C HIS A 35 23.37 43.08 -38.60
N ALA A 36 24.00 42.24 -37.78
CA ALA A 36 25.31 41.68 -38.09
C ALA A 36 25.33 40.82 -39.37
N LEU A 37 24.17 40.29 -39.78
CA LEU A 37 24.00 39.45 -40.96
C LEU A 37 23.35 40.18 -42.15
N ASP A 38 23.11 41.50 -42.05
CA ASP A 38 22.45 42.28 -43.11
C ASP A 38 23.19 42.17 -44.45
N ASP A 39 24.53 42.27 -44.45
CA ASP A 39 25.34 42.21 -45.67
C ASP A 39 25.51 40.79 -46.24
N VAL A 40 25.15 39.77 -45.46
CA VAL A 40 25.37 38.34 -45.78
C VAL A 40 24.06 37.68 -46.26
N LEU A 41 22.92 38.14 -45.75
CA LEU A 41 21.63 37.55 -46.06
C LEU A 41 21.05 38.08 -47.38
N PRO A 42 20.50 37.22 -48.24
CA PRO A 42 19.78 37.68 -49.42
C PRO A 42 18.62 38.62 -49.03
N PRO A 43 18.30 39.61 -49.88
CA PRO A 43 17.11 40.43 -49.68
C PRO A 43 15.86 39.55 -49.59
N GLY A 44 14.98 39.82 -48.62
CA GLY A 44 13.69 39.11 -48.48
C GLY A 44 13.54 38.17 -47.28
N PHE A 45 14.52 38.09 -46.37
CA PHE A 45 14.44 37.28 -45.13
C PHE A 45 14.43 38.13 -43.84
N PRO A 46 13.40 38.98 -43.61
CA PRO A 46 13.37 39.87 -42.44
C PRO A 46 13.23 39.13 -41.11
N PHE A 47 12.73 37.89 -41.10
CA PHE A 47 12.38 37.17 -39.86
C PHE A 47 13.34 36.06 -39.42
N LEU A 48 14.41 35.79 -40.18
CA LEU A 48 15.20 34.56 -40.03
C LEU A 48 15.77 34.35 -38.62
N THR A 49 16.29 35.41 -37.99
CA THR A 49 16.87 35.34 -36.64
C THR A 49 15.82 35.34 -35.53
N PHE A 50 14.59 35.77 -35.83
CA PHE A 50 13.51 35.88 -34.87
C PHE A 50 12.82 34.53 -34.61
N PHE A 51 12.71 33.63 -35.60
CA PHE A 51 12.10 32.31 -35.37
C PHE A 51 12.82 31.48 -34.29
N PRO A 52 14.16 31.29 -34.32
CA PRO A 52 14.86 30.56 -33.26
C PRO A 52 14.71 31.22 -31.89
N ALA A 53 14.71 32.56 -31.83
CA ALA A 53 14.53 33.28 -30.57
C ALA A 53 13.16 33.00 -29.93
N VAL A 54 12.09 33.01 -30.73
CA VAL A 54 10.74 32.69 -30.27
C VAL A 54 10.61 31.22 -29.87
N ILE A 55 11.13 30.29 -30.68
CA ILE A 55 11.09 28.84 -30.40
C ILE A 55 11.79 28.54 -29.06
N LEU A 56 13.04 29.00 -28.90
CA LEU A 56 13.83 28.75 -27.69
C LEU A 56 13.18 29.39 -26.45
N THR A 57 12.68 30.61 -26.59
CA THR A 57 12.01 31.30 -25.48
C THR A 57 10.76 30.54 -25.05
N THR A 58 9.95 30.09 -26.01
CA THR A 58 8.72 29.33 -25.74
C THR A 58 9.02 27.97 -25.12
N PHE A 59 10.04 27.27 -25.62
CA PHE A 59 10.42 25.95 -25.15
C PHE A 59 10.89 25.96 -23.69
N PHE A 60 11.83 26.86 -23.35
CA PHE A 60 12.39 26.90 -22.00
C PHE A 60 11.51 27.65 -21.00
N PHE A 61 10.93 28.79 -21.39
CA PHE A 61 10.27 29.71 -20.46
C PHE A 61 8.74 29.70 -20.56
N GLY A 62 8.18 29.02 -21.57
CA GLY A 62 6.75 28.78 -21.69
C GLY A 62 6.01 29.76 -22.57
N LEU A 63 4.67 29.60 -22.59
CA LEU A 63 3.79 30.23 -23.56
C LEU A 63 3.87 31.76 -23.51
N ARG A 64 3.78 32.35 -22.32
CA ARG A 64 3.74 33.81 -22.15
C ARG A 64 5.05 34.49 -22.61
N PRO A 65 6.24 34.10 -22.14
CA PRO A 65 7.51 34.63 -22.65
C PRO A 65 7.68 34.44 -24.16
N GLY A 66 7.24 33.29 -24.69
CA GLY A 66 7.24 33.01 -26.13
C GLY A 66 6.42 34.03 -26.93
N ILE A 67 5.19 34.31 -26.49
CA ILE A 67 4.30 35.31 -27.11
C ILE A 67 4.91 36.72 -26.99
N VAL A 68 5.47 37.08 -25.84
CA VAL A 68 6.12 38.38 -25.67
C VAL A 68 7.29 38.54 -26.64
N CYS A 69 8.17 37.52 -26.74
CA CYS A 69 9.27 37.51 -27.70
C CYS A 69 8.77 37.60 -29.15
N ALA A 70 7.68 36.92 -29.48
CA ALA A 70 7.08 36.95 -30.81
C ALA A 70 6.57 38.34 -31.20
N VAL A 71 5.82 38.98 -30.30
CA VAL A 71 5.27 40.33 -30.54
C VAL A 71 6.40 41.34 -30.70
N LEU A 72 7.39 41.32 -29.81
CA LEU A 72 8.53 42.24 -29.88
C LEU A 72 9.38 42.02 -31.15
N SER A 73 9.58 40.76 -31.53
CA SER A 73 10.32 40.41 -32.75
C SER A 73 9.58 40.84 -34.01
N GLY A 74 8.24 40.69 -34.05
CA GLY A 74 7.42 41.16 -35.17
C GLY A 74 7.45 42.69 -35.31
N LEU A 75 7.37 43.42 -34.19
CA LEU A 75 7.48 44.88 -34.17
C LEU A 75 8.87 45.36 -34.60
N ALA A 76 9.93 44.69 -34.12
CA ALA A 76 11.30 45.01 -34.52
C ALA A 76 11.56 44.74 -36.01
N ALA A 77 11.06 43.61 -36.53
CA ALA A 77 11.13 43.29 -37.95
C ALA A 77 10.41 44.34 -38.80
N TRP A 78 9.20 44.77 -38.40
CA TRP A 78 8.43 45.79 -39.10
C TRP A 78 9.17 47.13 -39.13
N TYR A 79 9.69 47.58 -37.99
CA TYR A 79 10.32 48.90 -37.87
C TYR A 79 11.70 48.99 -38.53
N PHE A 80 12.52 47.94 -38.42
CA PHE A 80 13.93 47.99 -38.86
C PHE A 80 14.20 47.34 -40.23
N PHE A 81 13.41 46.36 -40.68
CA PHE A 81 13.84 45.44 -41.76
C PHE A 81 12.87 45.27 -42.95
N ILE A 82 11.61 45.74 -42.88
CA ILE A 82 10.60 45.49 -43.93
C ILE A 82 10.23 46.75 -44.74
N GLY A 83 10.42 47.96 -44.18
CA GLY A 83 10.15 49.25 -44.84
C GLY A 83 11.38 50.14 -45.00
N GLU A 84 11.19 51.37 -45.47
CA GLU A 84 12.22 52.41 -45.35
C GLU A 84 12.55 52.63 -43.87
N ALA A 85 13.84 52.54 -43.54
CA ALA A 85 14.29 52.51 -42.16
C ALA A 85 13.74 53.69 -41.37
N ASN A 86 13.15 53.40 -40.21
CA ASN A 86 12.55 54.36 -39.26
C ASN A 86 11.15 54.90 -39.61
N VAL A 87 10.41 54.29 -40.54
CA VAL A 87 9.01 54.63 -40.80
C VAL A 87 8.15 53.36 -40.87
N PHE A 88 6.99 53.38 -40.20
CA PHE A 88 5.97 52.34 -40.36
C PHE A 88 5.25 52.50 -41.70
N LEU A 89 5.85 51.95 -42.76
CA LEU A 89 5.17 51.81 -44.04
C LEU A 89 4.25 50.59 -43.98
N PHE A 90 3.05 50.76 -44.55
CA PHE A 90 2.05 49.69 -44.64
C PHE A 90 1.67 49.52 -46.11
N ASP A 91 2.29 48.54 -46.75
CA ASP A 91 1.97 48.11 -48.11
C ASP A 91 1.53 46.63 -48.12
N ALA A 92 1.07 46.16 -49.28
CA ALA A 92 0.58 44.80 -49.44
C ALA A 92 1.68 43.74 -49.16
N GLN A 93 2.94 44.08 -49.44
CA GLN A 93 4.09 43.18 -49.22
C GLN A 93 4.43 43.04 -47.72
N THR A 94 4.40 44.13 -46.97
CA THR A 94 4.58 44.16 -45.51
C THR A 94 3.47 43.39 -44.81
N ALA A 95 2.22 43.59 -45.22
CA ALA A 95 1.08 42.88 -44.68
C ALA A 95 1.20 41.36 -44.91
N LEU A 96 1.61 40.94 -46.11
CA LEU A 96 1.84 39.53 -46.44
C LEU A 96 2.97 38.94 -45.60
N ALA A 97 4.10 39.65 -45.47
CA ALA A 97 5.26 39.21 -44.70
C ALA A 97 4.93 39.04 -43.20
N LEU A 98 4.26 40.03 -42.59
CA LEU A 98 3.81 39.95 -41.19
C LEU A 98 2.76 38.85 -40.99
N GLY A 99 1.88 38.63 -41.97
CA GLY A 99 0.91 37.53 -41.95
C GLY A 99 1.58 36.16 -41.93
N PHE A 100 2.57 35.92 -42.79
CA PHE A 100 3.35 34.68 -42.78
C PHE A 100 4.13 34.50 -41.47
N TYR A 101 4.76 35.56 -40.97
CA TYR A 101 5.46 35.53 -39.68
C TYR A 101 4.53 35.14 -38.54
N ALA A 102 3.39 35.81 -38.42
CA ALA A 102 2.41 35.54 -37.38
C ALA A 102 1.88 34.12 -37.47
N PHE A 103 1.62 33.61 -38.68
CA PHE A 103 1.19 32.24 -38.90
C PHE A 103 2.24 31.21 -38.42
N ILE A 104 3.48 31.33 -38.88
CA ILE A 104 4.57 30.40 -38.53
C ILE A 104 4.80 30.40 -37.02
N VAL A 105 4.92 31.58 -36.41
CA VAL A 105 5.16 31.69 -34.96
C VAL A 105 3.99 31.15 -34.15
N THR A 106 2.74 31.37 -34.60
CA THR A 106 1.57 30.80 -33.91
C THR A 106 1.60 29.28 -33.94
N VAL A 107 1.94 28.69 -35.10
CA VAL A 107 2.08 27.23 -35.25
C VAL A 107 3.19 26.70 -34.35
N ASP A 108 4.39 27.32 -34.38
CA ASP A 108 5.54 26.90 -33.57
C ASP A 108 5.22 26.97 -32.07
N ILE A 109 4.66 28.09 -31.61
CA ILE A 109 4.28 28.28 -30.21
C ILE A 109 3.24 27.24 -29.79
N THR A 110 2.24 26.99 -30.64
CA THR A 110 1.18 26.01 -30.35
C THR A 110 1.75 24.59 -30.26
N LEU A 111 2.61 24.19 -31.20
CA LEU A 111 3.25 22.87 -31.21
C LEU A 111 4.10 22.66 -29.96
N ILE A 112 4.92 23.65 -29.60
CA ILE A 112 5.76 23.60 -28.39
C ILE A 112 4.89 23.52 -27.13
N HIS A 113 3.80 24.29 -27.06
CA HIS A 113 2.89 24.24 -25.92
C HIS A 113 2.25 22.86 -25.78
N LEU A 114 1.74 22.28 -26.87
CA LEU A 114 1.16 20.93 -26.87
C LEU A 114 2.18 19.87 -26.45
N MET A 115 3.41 19.95 -26.98
CA MET A 115 4.48 19.03 -26.61
C MET A 115 4.84 19.12 -25.12
N ARG A 116 4.89 20.34 -24.57
CA ARG A 116 5.20 20.54 -23.14
C ARG A 116 4.11 19.98 -22.25
N VAL A 117 2.85 20.27 -22.56
CA VAL A 117 1.69 19.74 -21.81
C VAL A 117 1.64 18.21 -21.90
N ALA A 118 1.91 17.64 -23.08
CA ALA A 118 1.97 16.19 -23.25
C ALA A 118 3.11 15.56 -22.44
N GLY A 119 4.29 16.18 -22.42
CA GLY A 119 5.44 15.73 -21.62
C GLY A 119 5.18 15.78 -20.12
N GLU A 120 4.54 16.85 -19.64
CA GLU A 120 4.14 16.99 -18.23
C GLU A 120 3.12 15.93 -17.83
N ARG A 121 2.11 15.66 -18.67
CA ARG A 121 1.13 14.59 -18.45
C ARG A 121 1.79 13.21 -18.37
N LEU A 122 2.68 12.89 -19.32
CA LEU A 122 3.38 11.61 -19.33
C LEU A 122 4.26 11.43 -18.08
N ASN A 123 4.94 12.48 -17.63
CA ASN A 123 5.74 12.42 -16.40
C ASN A 123 4.88 12.25 -15.15
N ALA A 124 3.72 12.91 -15.08
CA ALA A 124 2.77 12.75 -13.98
C ALA A 124 2.21 11.32 -13.94
N GLU A 125 1.80 10.76 -15.08
CA GLU A 125 1.34 9.38 -15.18
C GLU A 125 2.42 8.37 -14.77
N ARG A 126 3.67 8.58 -15.19
CA ARG A 126 4.81 7.74 -14.79
C ARG A 126 5.07 7.80 -13.29
N ALA A 127 4.97 8.99 -12.68
CA ALA A 127 5.15 9.14 -11.24
C ALA A 127 4.07 8.38 -10.45
N VAL A 128 2.81 8.50 -10.87
CA VAL A 128 1.69 7.74 -10.27
C VAL A 128 1.90 6.24 -10.42
N SER A 129 2.28 5.78 -11.62
CA SER A 129 2.54 4.37 -11.89
C SER A 129 3.68 3.83 -11.01
N ALA A 130 4.79 4.57 -10.87
CA ALA A 130 5.90 4.17 -10.01
C ALA A 130 5.48 4.03 -8.54
N GLN A 131 4.67 4.98 -8.04
CA GLN A 131 4.14 4.92 -6.68
C GLN A 131 3.24 3.69 -6.46
N LEU A 132 2.35 3.38 -7.42
CA LEU A 132 1.51 2.19 -7.36
C LEU A 132 2.35 0.90 -7.37
N TYR A 133 3.41 0.85 -8.18
CA TYR A 133 4.32 -0.30 -8.20
C TYR A 133 5.05 -0.49 -6.87
N GLU A 134 5.51 0.58 -6.23
CA GLU A 134 6.14 0.50 -4.90
C GLU A 134 5.15 0.00 -3.84
N GLN A 135 3.92 0.55 -3.82
CA GLN A 135 2.87 0.09 -2.91
C GLN A 135 2.55 -1.39 -3.10
N GLN A 136 2.39 -1.83 -4.37
CA GLN A 136 2.13 -3.24 -4.69
C GLN A 136 3.28 -4.14 -4.22
N ARG A 137 4.52 -3.71 -4.43
CA ARG A 137 5.72 -4.46 -4.02
C ARG A 137 5.80 -4.59 -2.50
N THR A 138 5.57 -3.51 -1.75
CA THR A 138 5.55 -3.55 -0.27
C THR A 138 4.45 -4.48 0.23
N MET A 139 3.24 -4.39 -0.33
CA MET A 139 2.13 -5.28 0.02
C MET A 139 2.48 -6.75 -0.27
N PHE A 140 3.11 -7.02 -1.40
CA PHE A 140 3.54 -8.36 -1.78
C PHE A 140 4.63 -8.91 -0.83
N GLN A 141 5.60 -8.08 -0.44
CA GLN A 141 6.62 -8.47 0.54
C GLN A 141 6.00 -8.84 1.89
N GLU A 142 5.05 -8.03 2.39
CA GLU A 142 4.32 -8.31 3.62
C GLU A 142 3.53 -9.64 3.52
N LEU A 143 2.86 -9.88 2.39
CA LEU A 143 2.19 -11.17 2.13
C LEU A 143 3.18 -12.33 2.14
N GLN A 144 4.34 -12.20 1.48
CA GLN A 144 5.37 -13.24 1.46
C GLN A 144 5.89 -13.54 2.87
N HIS A 145 6.14 -12.50 3.68
CA HIS A 145 6.55 -12.66 5.07
C HIS A 145 5.49 -13.42 5.88
N ARG A 146 4.21 -13.08 5.74
CA ARG A 146 3.12 -13.78 6.43
C ARG A 146 2.96 -15.23 5.98
N VAL A 147 3.08 -15.50 4.69
CA VAL A 147 3.07 -16.86 4.15
C VAL A 147 4.25 -17.65 4.69
N ALA A 148 5.45 -17.07 4.74
CA ALA A 148 6.63 -17.70 5.32
C ALA A 148 6.42 -18.04 6.81
N ASN A 149 5.86 -17.11 7.60
CA ASN A 149 5.55 -17.36 9.01
C ASN A 149 4.55 -18.52 9.20
N ASN A 150 3.52 -18.58 8.35
CA ASN A 150 2.55 -19.69 8.38
C ASN A 150 3.18 -21.03 7.98
N MET A 151 4.06 -21.04 6.96
CA MET A 151 4.78 -22.25 6.56
C MET A 151 5.77 -22.71 7.63
N GLN A 152 6.41 -21.79 8.35
CA GLN A 152 7.24 -22.12 9.51
C GLN A 152 6.43 -22.75 10.63
N PHE A 153 5.22 -22.25 10.91
CA PHE A 153 4.31 -22.88 11.86
C PHE A 153 3.93 -24.31 11.45
N VAL A 154 3.58 -24.51 10.17
CA VAL A 154 3.30 -25.84 9.61
C VAL A 154 4.52 -26.77 9.74
N ALA A 155 5.71 -26.29 9.42
CA ALA A 155 6.94 -27.06 9.52
C ALA A 155 7.26 -27.45 10.99
N ALA A 156 7.07 -26.53 11.94
CA ALA A 156 7.24 -26.80 13.36
C ALA A 156 6.25 -27.86 13.85
N LEU A 157 4.99 -27.79 13.39
CA LEU A 157 3.96 -28.78 13.70
C LEU A 157 4.35 -30.18 13.18
N LEU A 158 4.75 -30.28 11.93
CA LEU A 158 5.21 -31.55 11.35
C LEU A 158 6.45 -32.11 12.06
N ALA A 159 7.40 -31.24 12.46
CA ALA A 159 8.58 -31.66 13.21
C ALA A 159 8.24 -32.22 14.60
N LEU A 160 7.21 -31.66 15.26
CA LEU A 160 6.72 -32.17 16.54
C LEU A 160 5.96 -33.49 16.37
N GLN A 161 5.12 -33.61 15.34
CA GLN A 161 4.43 -34.87 15.03
C GLN A 161 5.43 -35.99 14.71
N LYS A 162 6.51 -35.68 13.97
CA LYS A 162 7.59 -36.64 13.73
C LYS A 162 8.19 -37.20 15.03
N ARG A 163 8.36 -36.39 16.08
CA ARG A 163 8.87 -36.87 17.38
C ARG A 163 7.89 -37.85 18.04
N LYS A 164 6.59 -37.55 18.00
CA LYS A 164 5.54 -38.43 18.54
C LYS A 164 5.49 -39.79 17.85
N VAL A 165 5.68 -39.82 16.52
CA VAL A 165 5.80 -41.07 15.76
C VAL A 165 7.05 -41.88 16.10
N ILE A 166 8.18 -41.21 16.40
CA ILE A 166 9.40 -41.90 16.86
C ILE A 166 9.16 -42.56 18.22
N ASP A 167 8.45 -41.89 19.12
CA ASP A 167 8.18 -42.41 20.47
C ASP A 167 7.16 -43.56 20.46
N ASN A 168 6.10 -43.46 19.64
CA ASN A 168 5.07 -44.50 19.48
C ASN A 168 4.76 -44.77 17.98
N PRO A 169 5.54 -45.65 17.32
CA PRO A 169 5.38 -45.93 15.88
C PRO A 169 4.02 -46.52 15.48
N GLN A 170 3.32 -47.15 16.41
CA GLN A 170 2.01 -47.77 16.16
C GLN A 170 0.88 -46.73 15.99
N GLU A 171 1.05 -45.51 16.53
CA GLU A 171 0.08 -44.41 16.41
C GLU A 171 0.37 -43.51 15.19
N ALA A 172 1.28 -43.91 14.30
CA ALA A 172 1.74 -43.06 13.21
C ALA A 172 0.60 -42.56 12.30
N ALA A 173 -0.35 -43.43 11.98
CA ALA A 173 -1.50 -43.08 11.13
C ALA A 173 -2.38 -42.00 11.80
N ASP A 174 -2.77 -42.21 13.05
CA ASP A 174 -3.60 -41.27 13.80
C ASP A 174 -2.92 -39.91 13.98
N VAL A 175 -1.59 -39.91 14.19
CA VAL A 175 -0.78 -38.69 14.29
C VAL A 175 -0.76 -37.89 12.97
N PHE A 176 -0.71 -38.57 11.82
CA PHE A 176 -0.77 -37.90 10.51
C PHE A 176 -2.19 -37.39 10.18
N ASP A 177 -3.22 -38.15 10.51
CA ASP A 177 -4.62 -37.73 10.32
C ASP A 177 -4.93 -36.48 11.17
N GLU A 178 -4.43 -36.44 12.41
CA GLU A 178 -4.53 -35.27 13.28
C GLU A 178 -3.79 -34.05 12.70
N ALA A 179 -2.59 -34.26 12.14
CA ALA A 179 -1.84 -33.20 11.47
C ALA A 179 -2.58 -32.67 10.24
N GLN A 180 -3.17 -33.55 9.42
CA GLN A 180 -3.92 -33.18 8.23
C GLN A 180 -5.19 -32.39 8.57
N ALA A 181 -5.99 -32.86 9.55
CA ALA A 181 -7.18 -32.15 10.02
C ALA A 181 -6.83 -30.74 10.51
N ARG A 182 -5.70 -30.59 11.19
CA ARG A 182 -5.21 -29.31 11.68
C ARG A 182 -4.78 -28.37 10.55
N LEU A 183 -4.04 -28.87 9.56
CA LEU A 183 -3.67 -28.09 8.37
C LEU A 183 -4.89 -27.60 7.59
N GLN A 184 -5.92 -28.43 7.45
CA GLN A 184 -7.16 -28.04 6.79
C GLN A 184 -7.89 -26.93 7.56
N THR A 185 -7.90 -27.00 8.90
CA THR A 185 -8.50 -25.97 9.75
C THR A 185 -7.78 -24.63 9.60
N ILE A 186 -6.44 -24.64 9.61
CA ILE A 186 -5.60 -23.45 9.39
C ILE A 186 -5.86 -22.85 8.00
N ALA A 187 -5.95 -23.69 6.97
CA ALA A 187 -6.22 -23.23 5.61
C ALA A 187 -7.60 -22.55 5.47
N ARG A 188 -8.62 -23.04 6.17
CA ARG A 188 -9.95 -22.41 6.20
C ARG A 188 -9.92 -21.07 6.92
N ILE A 189 -9.25 -20.99 8.06
CA ILE A 189 -9.02 -19.74 8.81
C ILE A 189 -8.33 -18.71 7.94
N HIS A 190 -7.25 -19.11 7.26
CA HIS A 190 -6.51 -18.24 6.36
C HIS A 190 -7.39 -17.73 5.21
N ARG A 191 -8.23 -18.59 4.63
CA ARG A 191 -9.14 -18.15 3.55
C ARG A 191 -10.17 -17.13 4.05
N ARG A 192 -10.69 -17.29 5.27
CA ARG A 192 -11.67 -16.36 5.88
C ARG A 192 -11.05 -15.02 6.23
N LEU A 193 -9.86 -15.04 6.82
CA LEU A 193 -9.16 -13.84 7.28
C LEU A 193 -8.71 -12.94 6.14
N TYR A 194 -8.49 -13.50 4.96
CA TYR A 194 -8.10 -12.78 3.76
C TYR A 194 -9.27 -12.56 2.78
N ASP A 195 -10.51 -12.82 3.19
CA ASP A 195 -11.70 -12.47 2.42
C ASP A 195 -11.99 -10.97 2.57
N PRO A 196 -11.90 -10.16 1.50
CA PRO A 196 -12.14 -8.71 1.58
C PRO A 196 -13.53 -8.36 2.11
N ALA A 197 -14.52 -9.24 1.89
CA ALA A 197 -15.89 -9.03 2.39
C ALA A 197 -16.00 -9.12 3.92
N ARG A 198 -14.99 -9.69 4.59
CA ARG A 198 -14.98 -9.97 6.03
C ARG A 198 -13.89 -9.22 6.79
N ALA A 199 -13.11 -8.38 6.10
CA ALA A 199 -11.99 -7.65 6.69
C ALA A 199 -12.41 -6.74 7.87
N ASP A 200 -13.67 -6.31 7.91
CA ASP A 200 -14.21 -5.34 8.86
C ASP A 200 -15.09 -5.98 9.95
N GLN A 201 -15.10 -7.31 10.05
CA GLN A 201 -15.95 -8.09 10.95
C GLN A 201 -15.48 -7.97 12.42
N PRO A 202 -16.39 -7.74 13.39
CA PRO A 202 -16.04 -7.74 14.81
C PRO A 202 -15.55 -9.11 15.30
N VAL A 203 -14.62 -9.11 16.27
CA VAL A 203 -13.99 -10.33 16.81
C VAL A 203 -15.02 -11.34 17.31
N GLY A 204 -16.07 -10.90 18.00
CA GLY A 204 -17.11 -11.80 18.52
C GLY A 204 -17.82 -12.60 17.42
N GLN A 205 -18.23 -11.92 16.34
CA GLN A 205 -18.90 -12.58 15.23
C GLN A 205 -17.95 -13.56 14.53
N TYR A 206 -16.69 -13.17 14.34
CA TYR A 206 -15.67 -14.04 13.76
C TYR A 206 -15.45 -15.31 14.61
N LEU A 207 -15.30 -15.17 15.93
CA LEU A 207 -15.10 -16.30 16.85
C LEU A 207 -16.32 -17.23 16.91
N GLN A 208 -17.53 -16.68 16.84
CA GLN A 208 -18.76 -17.48 16.78
C GLN A 208 -18.79 -18.36 15.52
N GLU A 209 -18.45 -17.79 14.36
CA GLU A 209 -18.37 -18.54 13.10
C GLU A 209 -17.23 -19.57 13.11
N LEU A 210 -16.10 -19.26 13.73
CA LEU A 210 -15.00 -20.20 13.89
C LEU A 210 -15.41 -21.40 14.78
N CYS A 211 -16.09 -21.12 15.88
CA CYS A 211 -16.59 -22.16 16.79
C CYS A 211 -17.60 -23.09 16.09
N SER A 212 -18.53 -22.51 15.32
CA SER A 212 -19.51 -23.29 14.55
C SER A 212 -18.83 -24.26 13.59
N ASP A 213 -17.84 -23.79 12.83
CA ASP A 213 -17.08 -24.62 11.90
C ASP A 213 -16.37 -25.80 12.59
N LEU A 214 -15.81 -25.56 13.77
CA LEU A 214 -15.11 -26.60 14.54
C LEU A 214 -16.09 -27.67 15.06
N LEU A 215 -17.25 -27.26 15.56
CA LEU A 215 -18.30 -28.17 16.01
C LEU A 215 -18.85 -29.01 14.85
N ASP A 216 -19.07 -28.39 13.69
CA ASP A 216 -19.54 -29.08 12.49
C ASP A 216 -18.49 -30.08 11.97
N ALA A 217 -17.22 -29.70 11.95
CA ALA A 217 -16.12 -30.55 11.48
C ALA A 217 -15.88 -31.78 12.39
N THR A 218 -16.15 -31.64 13.69
CA THR A 218 -16.00 -32.72 14.68
C THR A 218 -17.28 -33.54 14.89
N GLY A 219 -18.41 -33.12 14.30
CA GLY A 219 -19.70 -33.76 14.48
C GLY A 219 -20.31 -33.59 15.88
N ALA A 220 -19.81 -32.61 16.64
CA ALA A 220 -20.18 -32.34 18.03
C ALA A 220 -21.54 -31.63 18.17
N ARG A 221 -22.62 -32.27 17.69
CA ARG A 221 -23.97 -31.67 17.63
C ARG A 221 -24.62 -31.39 18.98
N ASN A 222 -24.11 -32.02 20.03
CA ASN A 222 -24.59 -31.95 21.40
C ASN A 222 -23.84 -30.90 22.25
N ILE A 223 -22.92 -30.16 21.63
CA ILE A 223 -22.10 -29.15 22.30
C ILE A 223 -22.50 -27.77 21.79
N VAL A 224 -22.72 -26.84 22.70
CA VAL A 224 -23.04 -25.44 22.39
C VAL A 224 -21.81 -24.58 22.62
N CYS A 225 -21.42 -23.76 21.65
CA CYS A 225 -20.40 -22.72 21.82
C CYS A 225 -21.06 -21.35 21.96
N LEU A 226 -20.88 -20.71 23.12
CA LEU A 226 -21.35 -19.37 23.43
C LEU A 226 -20.17 -18.40 23.30
N VAL A 227 -20.33 -17.34 22.49
CA VAL A 227 -19.32 -16.28 22.37
C VAL A 227 -19.87 -14.98 22.95
N ASP A 228 -19.15 -14.43 23.92
CA ASP A 228 -19.42 -13.17 24.58
C ASP A 228 -18.25 -12.23 24.34
N ALA A 229 -18.44 -11.24 23.45
CA ALA A 229 -17.38 -10.33 23.07
C ALA A 229 -17.97 -8.94 22.73
N PRO A 230 -17.36 -7.85 23.21
CA PRO A 230 -17.72 -6.51 22.75
C PRO A 230 -17.42 -6.35 21.25
N PRO A 231 -18.00 -5.34 20.58
CA PRO A 231 -17.75 -5.04 19.17
C PRO A 231 -16.35 -4.43 18.98
N VAL A 232 -15.31 -5.21 19.26
CA VAL A 232 -13.90 -4.85 19.15
C VAL A 232 -13.34 -5.41 17.86
N ARG A 233 -12.36 -4.69 17.31
CA ARG A 233 -11.59 -5.07 16.13
C ARG A 233 -10.14 -5.30 16.54
N LEU A 234 -9.51 -6.25 15.88
CA LEU A 234 -8.09 -6.55 16.02
C LEU A 234 -7.46 -6.52 14.64
N ASP A 235 -6.18 -6.17 14.57
CA ASP A 235 -5.43 -6.32 13.33
C ASP A 235 -5.38 -7.79 12.90
N LEU A 236 -5.16 -7.99 11.60
CA LEU A 236 -5.18 -9.31 10.96
C LEU A 236 -4.15 -10.28 11.57
N ALA A 237 -2.99 -9.78 12.02
CA ALA A 237 -1.95 -10.64 12.59
C ALA A 237 -2.40 -11.19 13.95
N ARG A 238 -2.88 -10.32 14.85
CA ARG A 238 -3.41 -10.74 16.16
C ARG A 238 -4.63 -11.64 16.02
N LEU A 239 -5.55 -11.30 15.11
CA LEU A 239 -6.73 -12.11 14.86
C LEU A 239 -6.34 -13.51 14.36
N THR A 240 -5.33 -13.63 13.50
CA THR A 240 -4.79 -14.93 13.05
C THR A 240 -4.28 -15.75 14.24
N THR A 241 -3.42 -15.17 15.08
CA THR A 241 -2.82 -15.86 16.22
C THR A 241 -3.87 -16.30 17.25
N LEU A 242 -4.84 -15.43 17.56
CA LEU A 242 -5.97 -15.77 18.43
C LEU A 242 -6.83 -16.90 17.85
N SER A 243 -7.08 -16.89 16.54
CA SER A 243 -7.86 -17.94 15.88
C SER A 243 -7.21 -19.31 16.05
N LEU A 244 -5.90 -19.40 15.86
CA LEU A 244 -5.14 -20.64 16.04
C LEU A 244 -5.16 -21.14 17.49
N LEU A 245 -5.11 -20.21 18.45
CA LEU A 245 -5.19 -20.55 19.87
C LEU A 245 -6.57 -21.08 20.22
N VAL A 246 -7.64 -20.41 19.76
CA VAL A 246 -9.02 -20.84 19.96
C VAL A 246 -9.24 -22.23 19.36
N VAL A 247 -8.78 -22.49 18.13
CA VAL A 247 -8.87 -23.81 17.51
C VAL A 247 -8.27 -24.88 18.41
N GLU A 248 -7.08 -24.64 18.96
CA GLU A 248 -6.40 -25.67 19.74
C GLU A 248 -7.09 -25.93 21.07
N VAL A 249 -7.48 -24.88 21.78
CA VAL A 249 -8.15 -25.01 23.07
C VAL A 249 -9.53 -25.64 22.91
N VAL A 250 -10.31 -25.20 21.92
CA VAL A 250 -11.63 -25.78 21.62
C VAL A 250 -11.51 -27.23 21.18
N THR A 251 -10.55 -27.56 20.31
CA THR A 251 -10.31 -28.95 19.89
C THR A 251 -9.94 -29.84 21.08
N ASN A 252 -9.12 -29.34 22.02
CA ASN A 252 -8.79 -30.08 23.24
C ASN A 252 -10.02 -30.29 24.14
N ALA A 253 -10.88 -29.28 24.30
CA ALA A 253 -12.13 -29.44 25.03
C ALA A 253 -13.02 -30.52 24.38
N LEU A 254 -13.19 -30.48 23.05
CA LEU A 254 -13.97 -31.49 22.32
C LEU A 254 -13.40 -32.92 22.48
N LYS A 255 -12.07 -33.06 22.52
CA LYS A 255 -11.35 -34.33 22.67
C LYS A 255 -11.23 -34.85 24.10
N HIS A 256 -11.50 -34.05 25.13
CA HIS A 256 -11.20 -34.47 26.51
C HIS A 256 -12.35 -34.19 27.47
N ALA A 257 -13.05 -33.07 27.30
CA ALA A 257 -14.08 -32.63 28.21
C ALA A 257 -15.43 -33.34 28.01
N PHE A 258 -15.70 -33.82 26.78
CA PHE A 258 -17.05 -34.24 26.38
C PHE A 258 -17.16 -35.69 25.86
N HIS A 259 -16.16 -36.53 26.11
CA HIS A 259 -16.25 -37.94 25.75
C HIS A 259 -17.36 -38.64 26.55
N GLY A 260 -18.39 -39.11 25.85
CA GLY A 260 -19.53 -39.83 26.46
C GLY A 260 -20.56 -38.93 27.15
N THR A 261 -20.48 -37.61 27.00
CA THR A 261 -21.43 -36.67 27.60
C THR A 261 -22.59 -36.37 26.64
N GLU A 262 -23.83 -36.39 27.13
CA GLU A 262 -25.00 -36.09 26.29
C GLU A 262 -25.14 -34.61 25.93
N ARG A 263 -24.58 -33.69 26.74
CA ARG A 263 -24.59 -32.24 26.50
C ARG A 263 -23.32 -31.58 27.06
N GLY A 264 -22.78 -30.62 26.33
CA GLY A 264 -21.61 -29.83 26.73
C GLY A 264 -21.76 -28.36 26.37
N THR A 265 -21.02 -27.48 27.04
CA THR A 265 -20.97 -26.06 26.75
C THR A 265 -19.55 -25.56 26.77
N ILE A 266 -19.17 -24.84 25.72
CA ILE A 266 -17.92 -24.10 25.61
C ILE A 266 -18.29 -22.61 25.61
N THR A 267 -17.66 -21.84 26.48
CA THR A 267 -17.86 -20.38 26.56
C THR A 267 -16.57 -19.69 26.18
N ILE A 268 -16.62 -18.85 25.15
CA ILE A 268 -15.52 -17.97 24.76
C ILE A 268 -15.91 -16.55 25.15
N ARG A 269 -15.15 -15.95 26.06
CA ARG A 269 -15.34 -14.55 26.45
C ARG A 269 -14.13 -13.72 26.06
N PHE A 270 -14.39 -12.60 25.39
CA PHE A 270 -13.39 -11.60 25.07
C PHE A 270 -13.71 -10.32 25.84
N GLU A 271 -12.74 -9.77 26.56
CA GLU A 271 -12.89 -8.57 27.37
C GLU A 271 -11.76 -7.60 27.05
N THR A 272 -12.10 -6.33 26.89
CA THR A 272 -11.09 -5.27 26.86
C THR A 272 -10.77 -4.88 28.29
N LEU A 273 -9.50 -4.99 28.67
CA LEU A 273 -8.99 -4.56 29.96
C LEU A 273 -8.50 -3.11 29.87
N GLY A 274 -8.32 -2.47 31.02
CA GLY A 274 -7.69 -1.15 31.09
C GLY A 274 -6.25 -1.17 30.54
N ALA A 275 -5.73 0.00 30.16
CA ALA A 275 -4.34 0.20 29.69
C ALA A 275 -3.96 -0.54 28.39
N GLY A 276 -4.89 -0.73 27.45
CA GLY A 276 -4.59 -1.31 26.14
C GLY A 276 -4.27 -2.80 26.20
N GLN A 277 -4.95 -3.52 27.11
CA GLN A 277 -4.87 -4.97 27.24
C GLN A 277 -6.23 -5.59 26.89
N ALA A 278 -6.22 -6.87 26.54
CA ALA A 278 -7.43 -7.67 26.41
C ALA A 278 -7.25 -9.03 27.07
N SER A 279 -8.37 -9.62 27.46
CA SER A 279 -8.47 -10.97 28.00
C SER A 279 -9.34 -11.81 27.07
N LEU A 280 -8.82 -12.95 26.64
CA LEU A 280 -9.59 -14.02 26.01
C LEU A 280 -9.66 -15.19 26.99
N SER A 281 -10.84 -15.59 27.41
CA SER A 281 -11.06 -16.80 28.20
C SER A 281 -11.90 -17.82 27.44
N ILE A 282 -11.45 -19.07 27.42
CA ILE A 282 -12.16 -20.20 26.84
C ILE A 282 -12.41 -21.19 27.98
N ALA A 283 -13.68 -21.43 28.29
CA ALA A 283 -14.11 -22.29 29.38
C ALA A 283 -14.96 -23.46 28.85
N ASP A 284 -14.70 -24.67 29.32
CA ASP A 284 -15.60 -25.81 29.17
C ASP A 284 -16.26 -26.16 30.51
N ASN A 285 -17.36 -26.91 30.46
CA ASN A 285 -18.04 -27.45 31.64
C ASN A 285 -17.80 -28.97 31.83
N GLY A 286 -16.64 -29.45 31.40
CA GLY A 286 -16.24 -30.86 31.53
C GLY A 286 -15.67 -31.20 32.91
N PRO A 287 -14.96 -32.33 33.03
CA PRO A 287 -14.34 -32.77 34.28
C PRO A 287 -13.14 -31.91 34.74
N GLY A 288 -12.68 -30.96 33.90
CA GLY A 288 -11.50 -30.13 34.16
C GLY A 288 -10.18 -30.84 33.89
N ILE A 289 -9.08 -30.12 34.14
CA ILE A 289 -7.71 -30.62 34.03
C ILE A 289 -7.39 -31.50 35.25
N PRO A 290 -6.83 -32.72 35.08
CA PRO A 290 -6.44 -33.57 36.21
C PRO A 290 -5.45 -32.88 37.17
N ALA A 291 -5.58 -33.10 38.49
CA ALA A 291 -4.69 -32.49 39.49
C ALA A 291 -3.21 -32.90 39.35
N THR A 292 -2.94 -34.01 38.67
CA THR A 292 -1.59 -34.50 38.36
C THR A 292 -0.99 -33.88 37.10
N PHE A 293 -1.76 -33.09 36.38
CA PHE A 293 -1.34 -32.44 35.15
C PHE A 293 -0.76 -31.06 35.47
N ASP A 294 0.51 -30.88 35.14
CA ASP A 294 1.19 -29.60 35.20
C ASP A 294 1.33 -29.02 33.77
N PRO A 295 0.67 -27.89 33.48
CA PRO A 295 0.75 -27.24 32.17
C PRO A 295 2.18 -26.86 31.76
N ASP A 296 3.04 -26.49 32.71
CA ASP A 296 4.39 -25.99 32.44
C ASP A 296 5.38 -27.12 32.09
N THR A 297 5.09 -28.35 32.55
CA THR A 297 5.92 -29.53 32.25
C THR A 297 5.28 -30.48 31.23
N SER A 298 4.10 -30.14 30.72
CA SER A 298 3.36 -30.96 29.76
C SER A 298 4.11 -31.12 28.43
N ARG A 299 4.30 -32.38 28.01
CA ARG A 299 4.86 -32.72 26.70
C ARG A 299 3.83 -32.69 25.57
N SER A 300 2.56 -32.39 25.89
CA SER A 300 1.49 -32.36 24.89
C SER A 300 1.73 -31.26 23.86
N LEU A 301 1.61 -31.65 22.58
CA LEU A 301 1.80 -30.76 21.44
C LEU A 301 0.89 -29.54 21.50
N GLY A 302 -0.36 -29.72 21.93
CA GLY A 302 -1.33 -28.63 21.96
C GLY A 302 -0.97 -27.53 22.95
N PHE A 303 -0.47 -27.90 24.14
CA PHE A 303 -0.03 -26.91 25.13
C PHE A 303 1.17 -26.12 24.63
N ARG A 304 2.16 -26.77 24.00
CA ARG A 304 3.32 -26.08 23.42
C ARG A 304 2.93 -25.09 22.34
N ILE A 305 1.90 -25.40 21.55
CA ILE A 305 1.39 -24.50 20.52
C ILE A 305 0.65 -23.32 21.15
N VAL A 306 -0.24 -23.57 22.10
CA VAL A 306 -0.98 -22.51 22.81
C VAL A 306 0.01 -21.56 23.52
N GLN A 307 1.04 -22.09 24.17
CA GLN A 307 2.09 -21.31 24.82
C GLN A 307 2.91 -20.48 23.81
N GLY A 308 3.28 -21.07 22.68
CA GLY A 308 3.98 -20.35 21.60
C GLY A 308 3.14 -19.23 20.98
N LEU A 309 1.84 -19.46 20.76
CA LEU A 309 0.90 -18.47 20.23
C LEU A 309 0.65 -17.32 21.22
N ALA A 310 0.57 -17.62 22.53
CA ALA A 310 0.48 -16.58 23.55
C ALA A 310 1.73 -15.70 23.59
N GLY A 311 2.92 -16.30 23.45
CA GLY A 311 4.18 -15.56 23.35
C GLY A 311 4.22 -14.61 22.14
N GLN A 312 3.62 -14.99 21.00
CA GLN A 312 3.51 -14.11 19.83
C GLN A 312 2.58 -12.90 20.05
N LEU A 313 1.70 -12.97 21.04
CA LEU A 313 0.81 -11.87 21.42
C LEU A 313 1.36 -11.04 22.59
N ASP A 314 2.61 -11.29 23.01
CA ASP A 314 3.18 -10.76 24.26
C ASP A 314 2.24 -11.02 25.45
N GLY A 315 1.60 -12.19 25.45
CA GLY A 315 0.53 -12.55 26.37
C GLY A 315 0.93 -13.58 27.41
N THR A 316 0.20 -13.57 28.52
CA THR A 316 0.32 -14.55 29.61
C THR A 316 -0.87 -15.49 29.60
N LEU A 317 -0.60 -16.79 29.64
CA LEU A 317 -1.61 -17.84 29.77
C LEU A 317 -1.76 -18.27 31.22
N THR A 318 -2.99 -18.54 31.61
CA THR A 318 -3.36 -19.12 32.90
C THR A 318 -4.39 -20.22 32.70
N TYR A 319 -4.30 -21.25 33.53
CA TYR A 319 -5.20 -22.40 33.52
C TYR A 319 -5.86 -22.51 34.89
N ALA A 320 -7.17 -22.73 34.91
CA ALA A 320 -7.94 -22.91 36.14
C ALA A 320 -9.00 -24.01 35.97
N ASN A 321 -9.41 -24.60 37.09
CA ASN A 321 -10.54 -25.53 37.15
C ASN A 321 -11.71 -24.84 37.85
N GLU A 322 -12.68 -24.34 37.07
CA GLU A 322 -13.84 -23.57 37.57
C GLU A 322 -15.14 -24.19 37.06
N GLY A 323 -15.47 -25.40 37.53
CA GLY A 323 -16.62 -26.17 37.01
C GLY A 323 -16.36 -26.81 35.63
N GLY A 324 -15.08 -26.92 35.27
CA GLY A 324 -14.51 -27.43 34.03
C GLY A 324 -13.18 -26.73 33.77
N THR A 325 -12.60 -26.88 32.58
CA THR A 325 -11.31 -26.24 32.28
C THR A 325 -11.52 -24.79 31.84
N VAL A 326 -10.77 -23.86 32.41
CA VAL A 326 -10.69 -22.47 31.95
C VAL A 326 -9.28 -22.15 31.50
N VAL A 327 -9.13 -21.77 30.23
CA VAL A 327 -7.89 -21.23 29.66
C VAL A 327 -8.07 -19.74 29.47
N ARG A 328 -7.23 -18.92 30.12
CA ARG A 328 -7.28 -17.46 30.02
C ARG A 328 -5.97 -16.91 29.50
N LEU A 329 -6.05 -16.16 28.41
CA LEU A 329 -4.96 -15.39 27.83
C LEU A 329 -5.19 -13.90 28.13
N VAL A 330 -4.20 -13.24 28.71
CA VAL A 330 -4.14 -11.78 28.83
C VAL A 330 -3.01 -11.26 27.95
N PHE A 331 -3.30 -10.32 27.05
CA PHE A 331 -2.34 -9.85 26.05
C PHE A 331 -2.51 -8.36 25.75
N VAL A 332 -1.49 -7.76 25.13
CA VAL A 332 -1.46 -6.32 24.83
C VAL A 332 -2.09 -6.07 23.45
N THR A 333 -3.12 -5.22 23.40
CA THR A 333 -3.80 -4.82 22.14
C THR A 333 -3.19 -3.57 21.51
N GLY A 334 -2.25 -2.90 22.19
CA GLY A 334 -1.66 -1.62 21.76
C GLY A 334 -2.65 -0.46 21.92
N PRO A 335 -2.25 0.78 21.61
CA PRO A 335 -3.17 1.91 21.66
C PRO A 335 -4.33 1.64 20.69
N THR A 336 -5.54 1.65 21.23
CA THR A 336 -6.76 1.67 20.43
C THR A 336 -6.81 3.06 19.81
N ASP A 337 -6.48 3.19 18.52
CA ASP A 337 -6.72 4.44 17.81
C ASP A 337 -8.24 4.68 17.87
N ALA A 338 -8.61 5.70 18.65
CA ALA A 338 -9.96 6.17 18.86
C ALA A 338 -10.46 7.01 17.68
#